data_AF-A0A7V8BG53-F1
#
_entry.id   AF-A0A7V8BG53-F1
#
_cell.length_a   1.000
_cell.length_b   1.000
_cell.length_c   1.000
_cell.angle_alpha   90.00
_cell.angle_beta   90.00
_cell.angle_gamma   90.00
#
_symmetry.space_group_name_H-M   'P 1'
#
loop_
_entity.id
_entity.type
_entity.pdbx_description
1 polymer ?
#
loop_
_entity_poly.entity_id
_entity_poly.type
_entity_poly.pdbx_seq_one_letter_code
_entity_poly.pdbx_strand_id
1 'polypeptide(L)'
;MSLPLTLYPFVALSLGLFAANLFWPRDDLRPSSLALRLSLGVGLGLSILSFLMFFWLLAEGRWTAPFNLLMWASLALAPAAFFLRRTAAAPATAAAPSSEEFAPIARAYFFFALAAALLVFVFYFWKNPHGNWDAWSHWNLRARFVFWGGEKWANALHPDYWNPLN
;
A
#
# COMPACT_ATOMS: atom_id res chain seq x y z
N MET A 1 1.79 0.84 25.29
CA MET A 1 1.19 1.93 24.49
C MET A 1 0.98 1.38 23.08
N SER A 2 -0.26 1.28 22.61
CA SER A 2 -0.56 0.80 21.26
C SER A 2 -0.21 1.86 20.23
N LEU A 3 0.39 1.47 19.09
CA LEU A 3 0.61 2.39 17.98
C LEU A 3 -0.76 2.85 17.43
N PRO A 4 -1.02 4.16 17.28
CA PRO A 4 -2.22 4.64 16.61
C PRO A 4 -2.36 4.00 15.23
N LEU A 5 -3.58 3.57 14.86
CA LEU A 5 -3.86 2.97 13.56
C LEU A 5 -3.43 3.88 12.38
N THR A 6 -3.45 5.19 12.60
CA THR A 6 -3.01 6.19 11.62
C THR A 6 -1.52 6.16 11.32
N LEU A 7 -0.68 5.52 12.15
CA LEU A 7 0.77 5.47 11.95
C LEU A 7 1.26 4.24 11.17
N TYR A 8 0.44 3.19 10.99
CA TYR A 8 0.84 2.00 10.23
C TYR A 8 1.19 2.27 8.76
N PRO A 9 0.51 3.17 8.03
CA PRO A 9 0.94 3.54 6.68
C PRO A 9 2.36 4.11 6.65
N PHE A 10 2.74 4.88 7.68
CA PHE A 10 4.08 5.45 7.82
C PHE A 10 5.11 4.37 8.19
N VAL A 11 4.73 3.40 9.03
CA VAL A 11 5.56 2.21 9.31
C VAL A 11 5.84 1.44 8.01
N ALA A 12 4.80 1.15 7.23
CA ALA A 12 4.94 0.48 5.94
C ALA A 12 5.86 1.28 5.02
N LEU A 13 5.62 2.58 4.88
CA LEU A 13 6.45 3.45 4.05
C LEU A 13 7.91 3.46 4.53
N SER A 14 8.16 3.55 5.84
CA SER A 14 9.52 3.56 6.41
C SER A 14 10.28 2.26 6.15
N LEU A 15 9.64 1.10 6.40
CA LEU A 15 10.20 -0.22 6.11
C LEU A 15 10.50 -0.38 4.61
N GLY A 16 9.55 0.03 3.78
CA GLY A 16 9.63 -0.07 2.34
C GLY A 16 10.72 0.79 1.73
N LEU A 17 10.81 2.05 2.14
CA LEU A 17 11.87 2.96 1.70
C LEU A 17 13.24 2.53 2.22
N PHE A 18 13.33 2.00 3.44
CA PHE A 18 14.57 1.43 3.94
C PHE A 18 15.04 0.26 3.07
N ALA A 19 14.15 -0.69 2.78
CA ALA A 19 14.45 -1.83 1.91
C ALA A 19 14.80 -1.40 0.48
N ALA A 20 14.00 -0.53 -0.13
CA ALA A 20 14.27 -0.01 -1.47
C ALA A 20 15.62 0.73 -1.55
N ASN A 21 15.95 1.53 -0.53
CA ASN A 21 17.25 2.19 -0.43
C ASN A 21 18.40 1.22 -0.19
N LEU A 22 18.20 0.02 0.32
CA LEU A 22 19.31 -0.93 0.44
C LEU A 22 19.84 -1.36 -0.95
N PHE A 23 18.94 -1.48 -1.93
CA PHE A 23 19.24 -1.99 -3.26
C PHE A 23 19.39 -0.92 -4.35
N TRP A 24 18.99 0.33 -4.10
CA TRP A 24 18.99 1.36 -5.14
C TRP A 24 20.36 2.05 -5.33
N PRO A 25 20.82 2.33 -6.57
CA PRO A 25 22.05 3.11 -6.82
C PRO A 25 22.10 4.48 -6.13
N ARG A 26 23.25 4.89 -5.59
CA ARG A 26 23.38 6.14 -4.80
C ARG A 26 23.28 7.42 -5.66
N ASP A 27 23.63 7.35 -6.94
CA ASP A 27 23.87 8.54 -7.76
C ASP A 27 22.68 8.95 -8.65
N ASP A 28 21.57 8.21 -8.60
CA ASP A 28 20.40 8.51 -9.43
C ASP A 28 19.40 9.42 -8.69
N LEU A 29 19.42 10.71 -9.02
CA LEU A 29 18.50 11.73 -8.48
C LEU A 29 17.38 12.08 -9.47
N ARG A 30 17.18 11.30 -10.54
CA ARG A 30 16.16 11.61 -11.54
C ARG A 30 14.75 11.54 -10.91
N PRO A 31 13.81 12.44 -11.26
CA PRO A 31 12.45 12.40 -10.74
C PRO A 31 11.71 11.08 -11.01
N SER A 32 11.97 10.46 -12.16
CA SER A 32 11.45 9.13 -12.51
C SER A 32 11.97 8.03 -11.58
N SER A 33 13.22 8.14 -11.14
CA SER A 33 13.83 7.27 -10.14
C SER A 33 13.14 7.42 -8.79
N LEU A 34 12.78 8.65 -8.40
CA LEU A 34 12.04 8.90 -7.16
C LEU A 34 10.64 8.29 -7.21
N ALA A 35 9.89 8.49 -8.29
CA ALA A 35 8.55 7.90 -8.44
C ALA A 35 8.61 6.36 -8.35
N LEU A 36 9.59 5.74 -9.02
CA LEU A 36 9.78 4.30 -8.98
C LEU A 36 10.22 3.81 -7.59
N ARG A 37 11.12 4.52 -6.91
CA ARG A 37 11.52 4.23 -5.52
C ARG A 37 10.35 4.33 -4.56
N LEU A 38 9.50 5.34 -4.70
CA LEU A 38 8.31 5.50 -3.86
C LEU A 38 7.31 4.36 -4.13
N SER A 39 7.05 4.04 -5.40
CA SER A 39 6.13 2.94 -5.77
C SER A 39 6.62 1.58 -5.24
N LEU A 40 7.91 1.28 -5.42
CA LEU A 40 8.53 0.06 -4.90
C LEU A 40 8.57 0.07 -3.37
N GLY A 41 8.91 1.21 -2.77
CA GLY A 41 8.92 1.39 -1.33
C GLY A 41 7.55 1.08 -0.73
N VAL A 42 6.48 1.67 -1.24
CA VAL A 42 5.11 1.38 -0.74
C VAL A 42 4.78 -0.11 -0.85
N GLY A 43 5.03 -0.73 -2.00
CA GLY A 43 4.75 -2.16 -2.21
C GLY A 43 5.55 -3.08 -1.27
N LEU A 44 6.86 -2.88 -1.18
CA LEU A 44 7.73 -3.64 -0.28
C LEU A 44 7.36 -3.42 1.18
N GLY A 45 7.07 -2.17 1.55
CA GLY A 45 6.67 -1.77 2.88
C GLY A 45 5.40 -2.47 3.37
N LEU A 46 4.35 -2.44 2.53
CA LEU A 46 3.10 -3.15 2.81
C LEU A 46 3.32 -4.66 2.89
N SER A 47 4.16 -5.22 2.03
CA SER A 47 4.46 -6.65 2.03
C SER A 47 5.20 -7.09 3.29
N ILE A 48 6.26 -6.38 3.67
CA ILE A 48 7.04 -6.65 4.90
C ILE A 48 6.16 -6.51 6.13
N LEU A 49 5.37 -5.43 6.22
CA LEU A 49 4.46 -5.22 7.34
C LEU A 49 3.41 -6.34 7.43
N SER A 50 2.86 -6.77 6.29
CA SER A 50 1.88 -7.86 6.23
C SER A 50 2.47 -9.19 6.68
N PHE A 51 3.69 -9.52 6.24
CA PHE A 51 4.38 -10.74 6.68
C PHE A 51 4.71 -10.69 8.17
N LEU A 52 5.22 -9.55 8.68
CA LEU A 52 5.50 -9.38 10.11
C LEU A 52 4.24 -9.56 10.94
N MET A 53 3.12 -8.94 10.54
CA MET A 53 1.83 -9.12 11.21
C MET A 53 1.37 -10.57 11.17
N PHE A 54 1.42 -11.21 10.01
CA PHE A 54 0.97 -12.59 9.84
C PHE A 54 1.75 -13.56 10.74
N PHE A 55 3.08 -13.53 10.68
CA PHE A 55 3.92 -14.42 11.49
C PHE A 55 3.81 -14.10 12.98
N TRP A 56 3.63 -12.83 13.36
CA TRP A 56 3.42 -12.47 14.76
C TRP A 56 2.10 -13.02 15.30
N LEU A 57 1.01 -12.82 14.54
CA LEU A 57 -0.30 -13.36 14.91
C LEU A 57 -0.32 -14.87 14.92
N LEU A 58 0.44 -15.53 14.03
CA LEU A 58 0.59 -16.98 14.04
C LEU A 58 1.31 -17.49 15.30
N ALA A 59 2.32 -16.77 15.78
CA ALA A 59 3.10 -17.17 16.94
C ALA A 59 2.41 -16.86 18.28
N GLU A 60 1.87 -15.65 18.43
CA GLU A 60 1.35 -15.15 19.71
C GLU A 60 -0.18 -15.21 19.81
N GLY A 61 -0.89 -15.37 18.68
CA GLY A 61 -2.35 -15.39 18.61
C GLY A 61 -3.04 -14.05 18.94
N ARG A 62 -2.27 -13.03 19.32
CA ARG A 62 -2.78 -11.71 19.73
C ARG A 62 -1.76 -10.60 19.50
N TRP A 63 -2.26 -9.38 19.54
CA TRP A 63 -1.42 -8.20 19.53
C TRP A 63 -0.72 -8.02 20.88
N THR A 64 0.61 -7.90 20.90
CA THR A 64 1.39 -7.79 22.14
C THR A 64 2.24 -6.51 22.18
N ALA A 65 2.70 -6.13 23.37
CA ALA A 65 3.56 -4.95 23.55
C ALA A 65 4.88 -5.01 22.76
N PRO A 66 5.59 -6.16 22.65
CA PRO A 66 6.81 -6.25 21.85
C PRO A 66 6.60 -5.93 20.37
N PHE A 67 5.48 -6.35 19.78
CA PHE A 67 5.18 -6.02 18.39
C PHE A 67 4.97 -4.52 18.19
N ASN A 68 4.24 -3.87 19.11
CA ASN A 68 4.08 -2.41 19.05
C ASN A 68 5.43 -1.70 19.15
N LEU A 69 6.34 -2.16 20.01
CA LEU A 69 7.68 -1.58 20.12
C LEU A 69 8.47 -1.75 18.82
N LEU A 70 8.38 -2.91 18.17
CA LEU A 70 8.97 -3.17 16.85
C LEU A 70 8.42 -2.19 15.80
N MET A 71 7.10 -1.96 15.79
CA MET A 71 6.47 -1.01 14.85
C MET A 71 6.95 0.42 15.12
N TRP A 72 7.04 0.86 16.37
CA TRP A 72 7.61 2.16 16.70
C TRP A 72 9.07 2.30 16.25
N ALA A 73 9.90 1.29 16.51
CA ALA A 73 11.31 1.28 16.11
C ALA A 73 11.46 1.36 14.58
N SER A 74 10.57 0.72 13.83
CA SER A 74 10.63 0.69 12.37
C SER A 74 10.43 2.07 11.71
N LEU A 75 9.76 3.01 12.38
CA LEU A 75 9.60 4.39 11.87
C LEU A 75 10.95 5.11 11.72
N ALA A 76 11.94 4.76 12.55
CA ALA A 76 13.28 5.34 12.50
C ALA A 76 14.13 4.79 11.33
N LEU A 77 13.70 3.72 10.65
CA LEU A 77 14.50 3.08 9.61
C LEU A 77 14.70 3.97 8.38
N ALA A 78 13.65 4.63 7.87
CA ALA A 78 13.77 5.53 6.72
C ALA A 78 14.76 6.69 6.96
N PRO A 79 14.65 7.47 8.06
CA PRO A 79 15.65 8.50 8.35
C PRO A 79 17.03 7.90 8.61
N ALA A 80 17.14 6.76 9.31
CA ALA A 80 18.41 6.09 9.52
C ALA A 80 19.09 5.70 8.19
N ALA A 81 18.37 5.10 7.23
CA ALA A 81 18.90 4.82 5.91
C ALA A 81 19.36 6.09 5.18
N PHE A 82 18.60 7.18 5.28
CA PHE A 82 18.99 8.46 4.68
C PHE A 82 20.31 8.99 5.26
N PHE A 83 20.45 9.00 6.59
CA PHE A 83 21.66 9.48 7.25
C PHE A 83 22.86 8.55 7.02
N LEU A 84 22.69 7.23 7.13
CA LEU A 84 23.74 6.24 6.87
C LEU A 84 24.24 6.30 5.42
N ARG A 85 23.35 6.59 4.47
CA ARG A 85 23.73 6.77 3.06
C ARG A 85 24.50 8.06 2.82
N ARG A 86 24.20 9.13 3.57
CA ARG A 86 24.88 10.42 3.45
C ARG A 86 26.30 10.38 4.01
N THR A 87 26.54 9.56 5.03
CA THR A 87 27.87 9.42 5.67
C THR A 87 28.74 8.34 5.03
N ALA A 88 28.13 7.36 4.35
CA ALA A 88 28.89 6.33 3.65
C ALA A 88 29.62 6.91 2.43
N ALA A 89 30.95 6.83 2.43
CA ALA A 89 31.76 7.17 1.27
C ALA A 89 31.24 6.46 0.01
N ALA A 90 31.23 7.17 -1.12
CA ALA A 90 30.88 6.58 -2.40
C ALA A 90 31.78 5.37 -2.64
N PRO A 91 31.22 4.16 -2.86
CA PRO A 91 32.03 3.02 -3.26
C PRO A 91 32.78 3.41 -4.53
N ALA A 92 34.06 3.02 -4.63
CA ALA A 92 34.77 3.07 -5.91
C ALA A 92 33.88 2.40 -6.95
N THR A 93 33.57 3.13 -8.02
CA THR A 93 32.57 2.80 -9.04
C THR A 93 32.81 1.39 -9.60
N ALA A 94 32.16 0.39 -9.02
CA ALA A 94 31.87 -0.83 -9.75
C ALA A 94 30.98 -0.40 -10.93
N ALA A 95 31.38 -0.76 -12.14
CA ALA A 95 30.60 -0.45 -13.34
C ALA A 95 29.16 -0.92 -13.09
N ALA A 96 28.24 0.04 -13.04
CA ALA A 96 26.84 -0.29 -12.88
C ALA A 96 26.44 -1.16 -14.09
N PRO A 97 25.76 -2.29 -13.88
CA PRO A 97 25.24 -3.07 -15.00
C PRO A 97 24.39 -2.15 -15.86
N SER A 98 24.56 -2.27 -17.18
CA SER A 98 23.90 -1.38 -18.12
C SER A 98 22.37 -1.49 -17.93
N SER A 99 21.65 -0.37 -17.95
CA SER A 99 20.19 -0.38 -17.79
C SER A 99 19.47 -1.22 -18.86
N GLU A 100 20.17 -1.53 -19.95
CA GLU A 100 19.67 -2.39 -21.03
C GLU A 100 19.57 -3.87 -20.61
N GLU A 101 20.43 -4.35 -19.71
CA GLU A 101 20.42 -5.75 -19.23
C GLU A 101 19.19 -6.05 -18.36
N PHE A 102 18.75 -5.07 -17.54
CA PHE A 102 17.61 -5.24 -16.64
C PHE A 102 16.27 -4.84 -17.27
N ALA A 103 16.28 -4.10 -18.37
CA ALA A 103 15.08 -3.68 -19.09
C ALA A 103 14.12 -4.83 -19.46
N PRO A 104 14.56 -5.99 -20.00
CA PRO A 104 13.64 -7.07 -20.36
C PRO A 104 13.00 -7.72 -19.13
N ILE A 105 13.75 -7.92 -18.04
CA ILE A 105 13.24 -8.52 -16.80
C ILE A 105 12.22 -7.59 -16.15
N ALA A 106 12.52 -6.29 -16.07
CA ALA A 106 11.60 -5.29 -15.52
C ALA A 106 10.30 -5.20 -16.34
N ARG A 107 10.39 -5.24 -17.67
CA ARG A 107 9.22 -5.28 -18.57
C ARG A 107 8.39 -6.56 -18.34
N ALA A 108 9.04 -7.72 -18.29
CA ALA A 108 8.37 -8.99 -18.05
C ALA A 108 7.62 -8.97 -16.70
N TYR A 109 8.27 -8.47 -15.64
CA TYR A 109 7.66 -8.35 -14.33
C TYR A 109 6.48 -7.37 -14.32
N PHE A 110 6.61 -6.22 -15.01
CA PHE A 110 5.53 -5.25 -15.17
C PHE A 110 4.30 -5.87 -15.85
N PHE A 111 4.49 -6.54 -16.99
CA PHE A 111 3.38 -7.17 -17.72
C PHE A 111 2.77 -8.33 -16.95
N PHE A 112 3.57 -9.09 -16.22
CA PHE A 112 3.08 -10.13 -15.31
C PHE A 112 2.21 -9.53 -14.20
N ALA A 113 2.69 -8.49 -13.52
CA ALA A 113 1.95 -7.80 -12.47
C ALA A 113 0.64 -7.18 -13.01
N LEU A 114 0.69 -6.58 -14.19
CA LEU A 114 -0.49 -6.03 -14.87
C LEU A 114 -1.50 -7.13 -15.20
N ALA A 115 -1.05 -8.24 -15.78
CA ALA A 115 -1.93 -9.37 -16.10
C ALA A 115 -2.57 -9.97 -14.85
N ALA A 116 -1.79 -10.15 -13.77
CA ALA A 116 -2.31 -10.63 -12.49
C ALA A 116 -3.35 -9.67 -11.90
N ALA A 117 -3.09 -8.35 -11.93
CA ALA A 117 -4.03 -7.34 -11.45
C ALA A 117 -5.34 -7.35 -12.28
N LEU A 118 -5.24 -7.44 -13.60
CA LEU A 118 -6.41 -7.52 -14.48
C LEU A 118 -7.20 -8.81 -14.24
N LEU A 119 -6.54 -9.96 -14.06
CA LEU A 119 -7.21 -11.21 -13.75
C LEU A 119 -7.96 -11.12 -12.42
N VAL A 120 -7.32 -10.62 -11.37
CA VAL A 120 -7.97 -10.41 -10.07
C VAL A 120 -9.18 -9.49 -10.21
N PHE A 121 -9.04 -8.39 -10.96
CA PHE A 121 -10.13 -7.46 -11.23
C PHE A 121 -11.31 -8.14 -11.95
N VAL A 122 -11.05 -8.91 -13.02
CA VAL A 122 -12.08 -9.63 -13.78
C VAL A 122 -12.77 -10.68 -12.90
N PHE A 123 -12.01 -11.48 -12.15
CA PHE A 123 -12.59 -12.45 -11.22
C PHE A 123 -13.44 -11.78 -10.14
N TYR A 124 -12.97 -10.65 -9.60
CA TYR A 124 -13.71 -9.90 -8.61
C TYR A 124 -15.02 -9.33 -9.18
N PHE A 125 -14.97 -8.79 -10.39
CA PHE A 125 -16.14 -8.27 -11.10
C PHE A 125 -17.17 -9.37 -11.40
N TRP A 126 -16.72 -10.52 -11.91
CA TRP A 126 -17.59 -11.67 -12.19
C TRP A 126 -18.18 -12.32 -10.94
N LYS A 127 -17.44 -12.35 -9.83
CA LYS A 127 -17.94 -12.88 -8.57
C LYS A 127 -18.99 -11.96 -7.93
N ASN A 128 -18.91 -10.67 -8.21
CA ASN A 128 -19.80 -9.65 -7.64
C ASN A 128 -20.50 -8.85 -8.75
N PRO A 129 -21.28 -9.50 -9.65
CA PRO A 129 -21.85 -8.84 -10.82
C PRO A 129 -22.88 -7.76 -10.47
N HIS A 130 -23.42 -7.81 -9.25
CA HIS A 130 -24.39 -6.85 -8.72
C HIS A 130 -23.75 -5.82 -7.77
N GLY A 131 -22.42 -5.75 -7.73
CA GLY A 131 -21.66 -4.98 -6.74
C GLY A 131 -21.49 -5.76 -5.42
N ASN A 132 -20.80 -5.15 -4.46
CA ASN A 132 -20.43 -5.80 -3.21
C ASN A 132 -20.98 -4.99 -2.03
N TRP A 133 -20.16 -4.72 -1.01
CA TRP A 133 -20.56 -3.88 0.12
C TRP A 133 -21.06 -2.48 -0.29
N ASP A 134 -20.51 -1.92 -1.36
CA ASP A 134 -20.94 -0.65 -1.94
C ASP A 134 -22.39 -0.71 -2.44
N ALA A 135 -22.76 -1.74 -3.20
CA ALA A 135 -24.13 -1.95 -3.66
C ALA A 135 -25.11 -2.23 -2.50
N TRP A 136 -24.69 -3.04 -1.53
CA TRP A 136 -25.49 -3.34 -0.35
C TRP A 136 -25.71 -2.11 0.54
N SER A 137 -24.67 -1.33 0.80
CA SER A 137 -24.76 -0.08 1.57
C SER A 137 -25.64 0.96 0.88
N HIS A 138 -25.61 1.03 -0.46
CA HIS A 138 -26.49 1.89 -1.25
C HIS A 138 -27.97 1.49 -1.11
N TRP A 139 -28.26 0.19 -1.21
CA TRP A 139 -29.61 -0.32 -1.00
C TRP A 139 -30.11 -0.11 0.43
N ASN A 140 -29.26 -0.32 1.43
CA ASN A 140 -29.61 -0.07 2.83
C ASN A 140 -29.89 1.41 3.11
N LEU A 141 -29.14 2.33 2.49
CA LEU A 141 -29.40 3.76 2.61
C LEU A 141 -30.80 4.10 2.08
N ARG A 142 -31.19 3.55 0.93
CA ARG A 142 -32.53 3.74 0.37
C ARG A 142 -33.62 3.08 1.20
N ALA A 143 -33.39 1.86 1.67
CA ALA A 143 -34.32 1.16 2.53
C ALA A 143 -34.63 1.98 3.79
N ARG A 144 -33.64 2.69 4.37
CA ARG A 144 -33.86 3.63 5.48
C ARG A 144 -34.75 4.81 5.09
N PHE A 145 -34.53 5.42 3.93
CA PHE A 145 -35.37 6.52 3.45
C PHE A 145 -36.79 6.09 3.09
N VAL A 146 -36.99 4.84 2.65
CA VAL A 146 -38.33 4.27 2.41
C VAL A 146 -39.01 3.89 3.72
N PHE A 147 -38.27 3.28 4.66
CA PHE A 147 -38.78 2.83 5.96
C PHE A 147 -39.11 4.00 6.91
N TRP A 148 -38.30 5.07 6.88
CA TRP A 148 -38.57 6.33 7.61
C TRP A 148 -39.32 7.36 6.74
N GLY A 149 -39.72 6.97 5.53
CA GLY A 149 -40.21 7.83 4.46
C GLY A 149 -41.65 8.27 4.60
N GLY A 150 -41.93 9.14 5.57
CA GLY A 150 -43.08 10.04 5.50
C GLY A 150 -42.91 11.04 4.34
N GLU A 151 -43.03 12.34 4.60
CA GLU A 151 -42.91 13.39 3.55
C GLU A 151 -41.57 13.40 2.78
N LYS A 152 -40.52 12.75 3.31
CA LYS A 152 -39.16 12.73 2.74
C LYS A 152 -38.81 11.47 1.94
N TRP A 153 -39.77 10.59 1.64
CA TRP A 153 -39.49 9.35 0.90
C TRP A 153 -38.83 9.60 -0.47
N ALA A 154 -39.14 10.73 -1.12
CA ALA A 154 -38.55 11.13 -2.39
C ALA A 154 -37.02 11.33 -2.32
N ASN A 155 -36.46 11.55 -1.12
CA ASN A 155 -35.01 11.65 -0.93
C ASN A 155 -34.28 10.34 -1.26
N ALA A 156 -34.95 9.18 -1.22
CA ALA A 156 -34.37 7.91 -1.67
C ALA A 156 -34.00 7.91 -3.17
N LEU A 157 -34.58 8.83 -3.94
CA LEU A 157 -34.40 8.98 -5.38
C LEU A 157 -33.58 10.22 -5.76
N HIS A 158 -33.15 11.03 -4.77
CA HIS A 158 -32.46 12.28 -5.05
C HIS A 158 -31.03 12.00 -5.57
N PRO A 159 -30.58 12.65 -6.67
CA PRO A 159 -29.28 12.40 -7.29
C PRO A 159 -28.07 12.65 -6.38
N ASP A 160 -28.21 13.53 -5.38
CA ASP A 160 -27.13 13.84 -4.45
C ASP A 160 -26.71 12.65 -3.60
N TYR A 161 -27.62 11.70 -3.33
CA TYR A 161 -27.29 10.45 -2.64
C TYR A 161 -26.75 9.37 -3.59
N TRP A 162 -26.60 9.69 -4.88
CA TRP A 162 -25.98 8.82 -5.89
C TRP A 162 -24.49 9.06 -6.04
N ASN A 163 -23.99 10.19 -5.54
CA ASN A 163 -22.58 10.55 -5.58
C ASN A 163 -21.94 10.22 -4.23
N PRO A 164 -21.08 9.19 -4.13
CA PRO A 164 -20.40 8.82 -2.88
C PRO A 164 -19.37 9.87 -2.40
N LEU A 165 -19.28 11.03 -3.05
CA LEU A 165 -18.33 12.11 -2.77
C LEU A 165 -18.95 13.35 -2.11
N ASN A 166 -20.24 13.30 -1.72
CA ASN A 166 -20.91 14.35 -0.93
C ASN A 166 -21.23 13.87 0.49
#